data_AF-A5E4Z3-F1
#
_entry.id   AF-A5E4Z3-F1
#
_cell.length_a   1.000
_cell.length_b   1.000
_cell.length_c   1.000
_cell.angle_alpha   90.00
_cell.angle_beta   90.00
_cell.angle_gamma   90.00
#
_symmetry.space_group_name_H-M   'P 1'
#
loop_
_entity.id
_entity.type
_entity.pdbx_description
1 polymer ?
#
loop_
_entity_poly.entity_id
_entity_poly.type
_entity_poly.pdbx_seq_one_letter_code
_entity_poly.pdbx_strand_id
1 'polypeptide(L)'
;MLRLIKYPLLRRWNSTTSNGVQTLMRKGLIEAVTSDDVLKEKNLHVYVGCDPTASSLHVGNLFVFLAATYFNQITVLVGGGTGLVGDPSGKTSARVLIDKDILRANEVKITEQLQKLYSNFEKFQDIHGGNKPLIQIVNNYSWLKDVTLLDFLRNVGPKVRVNEMLARDSVKNRDGVHFGEFAYQLLQSYDFLHLSTNGVNAQLGGADQWGNITAGLDMIKKFGSKNNCYGVTVPLLTTPSGEKFGKSAGNAVFLDKDMTAPFQLYQFFINTPDNIVQRFFTLLNVAKEKIPESETESQKLLAKYMTWIIHGEDVADACDAAYKLLNGFPANVSINDFDKAGILIRCNKEEMLSAIIARNSDMLRREVNRTIAAKGVTVNGERISKDELILPQHEFVVDGKVIVRVGKSKFHVLTFE
;
A
#
# COMPACT_ATOMS: atom_id res chain seq x y z
N MET A 1 29.39 -9.13 9.09
CA MET A 1 28.70 -7.86 8.85
C MET A 1 28.40 -7.79 7.35
N LEU A 2 27.14 -7.99 6.93
CA LEU A 2 26.74 -7.88 5.53
C LEU A 2 26.94 -6.43 5.09
N ARG A 3 27.65 -6.20 3.98
CA ARG A 3 28.02 -4.86 3.52
C ARG A 3 26.79 -4.23 2.85
N LEU A 4 26.37 -3.06 3.29
CA LEU A 4 25.33 -2.28 2.62
C LEU A 4 25.92 -1.75 1.30
N ILE A 5 25.43 -2.27 0.17
CA ILE A 5 25.79 -1.74 -1.15
C ILE A 5 24.68 -0.77 -1.56
N LYS A 6 24.87 0.52 -1.27
CA LYS A 6 24.02 1.58 -1.81
C LYS A 6 24.44 1.83 -3.25
N TYR A 7 23.51 1.74 -4.18
CA TYR A 7 23.76 2.05 -5.58
C TYR A 7 23.47 3.52 -5.84
N PRO A 8 24.49 4.37 -6.11
CA PRO A 8 24.22 5.64 -6.78
C PRO A 8 23.63 5.33 -8.16
N LEU A 9 22.67 6.16 -8.59
CA LEU A 9 22.07 6.09 -9.92
C LEU A 9 23.18 5.94 -10.97
N LEU A 10 23.08 4.88 -11.79
CA LEU A 10 23.88 4.58 -12.99
C LEU A 10 25.24 3.86 -12.78
N ARG A 11 25.20 2.53 -12.66
CA ARG A 11 26.18 1.67 -13.35
C ARG A 11 25.47 0.99 -14.53
N ARG A 12 25.94 1.23 -15.76
CA ARG A 12 25.46 0.53 -16.96
C ARG A 12 26.03 -0.89 -16.96
N TRP A 13 25.17 -1.90 -17.02
CA TRP A 13 25.54 -3.31 -17.10
C TRP A 13 24.97 -3.93 -18.39
N ASN A 14 25.83 -4.55 -19.19
CA ASN A 14 25.50 -5.23 -20.45
C ASN A 14 25.34 -6.74 -20.22
N SER A 15 24.22 -7.16 -19.61
CA SER A 15 23.79 -8.56 -19.53
C SER A 15 22.50 -8.76 -20.32
N THR A 16 22.49 -9.75 -21.22
CA THR A 16 21.39 -10.10 -22.15
C THR A 16 20.25 -10.92 -21.52
N THR A 17 20.41 -11.41 -20.30
CA THR A 17 19.33 -11.95 -19.46
C THR A 17 19.30 -11.17 -18.15
N SER A 18 18.23 -10.41 -17.90
CA SER A 18 18.08 -9.62 -16.68
C SER A 18 17.14 -10.30 -15.69
N ASN A 19 17.65 -10.62 -14.51
CA ASN A 19 16.78 -10.99 -13.39
C ASN A 19 16.03 -9.77 -12.84
N GLY A 20 15.04 -10.00 -11.98
CA GLY A 20 14.17 -8.93 -11.44
C GLY A 20 14.95 -7.80 -10.76
N VAL A 21 16.04 -8.12 -10.04
CA VAL A 21 16.89 -7.11 -9.37
C VAL A 21 17.62 -6.23 -10.39
N GLN A 22 18.20 -6.83 -11.43
CA GLN A 22 18.84 -6.05 -12.50
C GLN A 22 17.85 -5.10 -13.17
N THR A 23 16.62 -5.55 -13.41
CA THR A 23 15.58 -4.73 -14.04
C THR A 23 15.17 -3.55 -13.14
N LEU A 24 14.89 -3.81 -11.85
CA LEU A 24 14.58 -2.78 -10.87
C LEU A 24 15.74 -1.79 -10.71
N MET A 25 16.99 -2.28 -10.72
CA MET A 25 18.18 -1.44 -10.59
C MET A 25 18.34 -0.49 -11.79
N ARG A 26 18.17 -0.98 -13.03
CA ARG A 26 18.18 -0.14 -14.25
C ARG A 26 17.08 0.92 -14.22
N LYS A 27 15.95 0.62 -13.57
CA LYS A 27 14.80 1.50 -13.39
C LYS A 27 14.93 2.45 -12.20
N GLY A 28 16.02 2.40 -11.44
CA GLY A 28 16.23 3.27 -10.27
C GLY A 28 15.30 2.95 -9.09
N LEU A 29 14.83 1.71 -8.99
CA LEU A 29 13.87 1.25 -7.97
C LEU A 29 14.52 0.37 -6.89
N ILE A 30 15.85 0.31 -6.83
CA ILE A 30 16.61 -0.38 -5.79
C ILE A 30 17.24 0.65 -4.85
N GLU A 31 17.02 0.48 -3.55
CA GLU A 31 17.72 1.21 -2.49
C GLU A 31 19.00 0.48 -2.09
N ALA A 32 18.90 -0.82 -1.81
CA ALA A 32 20.03 -1.64 -1.37
C ALA A 32 19.86 -3.11 -1.70
N VAL A 33 21.00 -3.81 -1.82
CA VAL A 33 21.09 -5.28 -1.91
C VAL A 33 22.18 -5.79 -0.99
N THR A 34 22.05 -7.01 -0.50
CA THR A 34 23.00 -7.60 0.47
C THR A 34 24.25 -8.19 -0.17
N SER A 35 24.22 -8.50 -1.47
CA SER A 35 25.35 -9.00 -2.25
C SER A 35 25.15 -8.72 -3.73
N ASP A 36 26.20 -8.33 -4.44
CA ASP A 36 26.19 -8.14 -5.90
C ASP A 36 25.98 -9.45 -6.67
N ASP A 37 26.22 -10.60 -6.04
CA ASP A 37 25.95 -11.90 -6.66
C ASP A 37 24.47 -12.13 -6.97
N VAL A 38 23.57 -11.39 -6.31
CA VAL A 38 22.14 -11.38 -6.64
C VAL A 38 21.91 -11.01 -8.10
N LEU A 39 22.81 -10.23 -8.72
CA LEU A 39 22.70 -9.82 -10.12
C LEU A 39 23.05 -10.96 -11.08
N LYS A 40 23.76 -11.99 -10.62
CA LYS A 40 24.13 -13.17 -11.43
C LYS A 40 23.15 -14.33 -11.24
N GLU A 41 22.31 -14.26 -10.19
CA GLU A 41 21.34 -15.29 -9.90
C GLU A 41 20.25 -15.35 -10.97
N LYS A 42 20.08 -16.51 -11.60
CA LYS A 42 19.15 -16.68 -12.73
C LYS A 42 17.73 -16.94 -12.24
N ASN A 43 17.60 -17.66 -11.13
CA ASN A 43 16.33 -18.12 -10.60
C ASN A 43 16.06 -17.46 -9.26
N LEU A 44 15.64 -16.20 -9.30
CA LEU A 44 15.20 -15.49 -8.09
C LEU A 44 13.72 -15.78 -7.83
N HIS A 45 13.46 -16.56 -6.79
CA HIS A 45 12.15 -16.68 -6.16
C HIS A 45 12.12 -15.72 -4.98
N VAL A 46 11.43 -14.61 -5.16
CA VAL A 46 11.36 -13.53 -4.17
C VAL A 46 10.17 -13.74 -3.25
N TYR A 47 10.30 -13.36 -1.98
CA TYR A 47 9.15 -13.16 -1.12
C TYR A 47 9.03 -11.73 -0.60
N VAL A 48 7.79 -11.31 -0.37
CA VAL A 48 7.40 -10.02 0.22
C VAL A 48 6.42 -10.29 1.35
N GLY A 49 6.59 -9.62 2.50
CA GLY A 49 5.75 -9.84 3.68
C GLY A 49 4.84 -8.65 4.01
N CYS A 50 3.68 -8.94 4.59
CA CYS A 50 2.83 -7.94 5.24
C CYS A 50 2.15 -8.52 6.48
N ASP A 51 2.09 -7.73 7.56
CA ASP A 51 1.36 -8.09 8.77
C ASP A 51 -0.10 -7.58 8.70
N PRO A 52 -1.09 -8.37 9.14
CA PRO A 52 -2.51 -8.01 9.10
C PRO A 52 -2.92 -7.07 10.25
N THR A 53 -2.22 -5.94 10.39
CA THR A 53 -2.40 -4.98 11.49
C THR A 53 -3.67 -4.14 11.39
N ALA A 54 -4.29 -4.15 10.22
CA ALA A 54 -5.56 -3.50 9.91
C ALA A 54 -6.34 -4.41 8.94
N SER A 55 -7.62 -4.14 8.73
CA SER A 55 -8.47 -4.90 7.82
C SER A 55 -8.17 -4.69 6.34
N SER A 56 -7.22 -3.82 6.01
CA SER A 56 -6.81 -3.49 4.65
C SER A 56 -5.32 -3.12 4.60
N LEU A 57 -4.68 -3.43 3.48
CA LEU A 57 -3.42 -2.81 3.07
C LEU A 57 -3.64 -1.33 2.76
N HIS A 58 -2.55 -0.58 2.70
CA HIS A 58 -2.55 0.82 2.29
C HIS A 58 -1.57 1.06 1.13
N VAL A 59 -1.65 2.23 0.48
CA VAL A 59 -0.82 2.58 -0.68
C VAL A 59 0.69 2.43 -0.41
N GLY A 60 1.15 2.63 0.83
CA GLY A 60 2.54 2.37 1.22
C GLY A 60 3.01 0.92 0.98
N ASN A 61 2.15 -0.09 1.16
CA ASN A 61 2.50 -1.49 0.87
C ASN A 61 2.53 -1.75 -0.64
N LEU A 62 1.64 -1.09 -1.37
CA LEU A 62 1.40 -1.33 -2.79
C LEU A 62 2.66 -1.17 -3.64
N PHE A 63 3.51 -0.19 -3.30
CA PHE A 63 4.76 0.03 -4.02
C PHE A 63 5.69 -1.20 -4.00
N VAL A 64 5.82 -1.87 -2.85
CA VAL A 64 6.66 -3.06 -2.70
C VAL A 64 6.04 -4.25 -3.44
N PHE A 65 4.72 -4.42 -3.34
CA PHE A 65 4.00 -5.50 -4.04
C PHE A 65 4.08 -5.37 -5.56
N LEU A 66 3.99 -4.15 -6.09
CA LEU A 66 4.19 -3.89 -7.51
C LEU A 66 5.66 -4.03 -7.92
N ALA A 67 6.62 -3.66 -7.07
CA ALA A 67 8.03 -3.91 -7.37
C ALA A 67 8.35 -5.41 -7.45
N ALA A 68 7.67 -6.24 -6.68
CA ALA A 68 7.82 -7.70 -6.74
C ALA A 68 7.44 -8.28 -8.11
N THR A 69 6.55 -7.64 -8.88
CA THR A 69 6.09 -8.15 -10.19
C THR A 69 7.17 -8.19 -11.26
N TYR A 70 8.34 -7.61 -11.00
CA TYR A 70 9.53 -7.74 -11.83
C TYR A 70 10.27 -9.07 -11.70
N PHE A 71 9.92 -9.89 -10.71
CA PHE A 71 10.45 -11.23 -10.52
C PHE A 71 9.50 -12.24 -11.17
N ASN A 72 10.00 -13.40 -11.60
CA ASN A 72 9.16 -14.41 -12.26
C ASN A 72 8.35 -15.27 -11.29
N GLN A 73 8.83 -15.41 -10.04
CA GLN A 73 8.18 -16.18 -9.00
C GLN A 73 8.15 -15.35 -7.71
N ILE A 74 6.96 -15.21 -7.13
CA ILE A 74 6.70 -14.35 -5.98
C ILE A 74 5.94 -15.16 -4.94
N THR A 75 6.49 -15.22 -3.73
CA THR A 75 5.74 -15.62 -2.53
C THR A 75 5.30 -14.37 -1.76
N VAL A 76 4.01 -14.19 -1.59
CA VAL A 76 3.46 -13.12 -0.75
C VAL A 76 3.09 -13.72 0.60
N LEU A 77 3.79 -13.27 1.64
CA LEU A 77 3.61 -13.75 3.01
C LEU A 77 2.65 -12.85 3.78
N VAL A 78 1.52 -13.41 4.19
CA VAL A 78 0.62 -12.79 5.18
C VAL A 78 1.06 -13.23 6.57
N GLY A 79 1.33 -12.25 7.43
CA GLY A 79 1.88 -12.44 8.76
C GLY A 79 0.86 -12.82 9.83
N GLY A 80 0.08 -13.89 9.66
CA GLY A 80 -0.93 -14.30 10.66
C GLY A 80 -0.32 -14.67 12.02
N GLY A 81 0.84 -15.33 12.03
CA GLY A 81 1.58 -15.67 13.25
C GLY A 81 2.38 -14.48 13.81
N THR A 82 3.09 -13.74 12.97
CA THR A 82 3.84 -12.54 13.37
C THR A 82 2.91 -11.42 13.88
N GLY A 83 1.71 -11.31 13.30
CA GLY A 83 0.68 -10.37 13.69
C GLY A 83 0.15 -10.56 15.11
N LEU A 84 0.20 -11.79 15.66
CA LEU A 84 -0.16 -12.06 17.07
C LEU A 84 0.83 -11.45 18.06
N VAL A 85 2.04 -11.14 17.60
CA VAL A 85 3.13 -10.57 18.41
C VAL A 85 3.27 -9.07 18.15
N GLY A 86 3.30 -8.69 16.87
CA GLY A 86 3.35 -7.30 16.41
C GLY A 86 4.77 -6.75 16.18
N ASP A 87 5.00 -6.15 15.00
CA ASP A 87 6.29 -5.54 14.62
C ASP A 87 6.57 -4.21 15.38
N PRO A 88 7.67 -4.09 16.14
CA PRO A 88 8.07 -2.83 16.78
C PRO A 88 8.71 -1.81 15.81
N SER A 89 9.07 -2.20 14.59
CA SER A 89 9.87 -1.39 13.66
C SER A 89 9.19 -0.05 13.32
N GLY A 90 9.93 1.05 13.49
CA GLY A 90 9.47 2.41 13.15
C GLY A 90 8.42 3.01 14.09
N LYS A 91 8.21 2.43 15.28
CA LYS A 91 7.31 2.96 16.33
C LYS A 91 8.06 3.25 17.62
N THR A 92 7.69 4.34 18.30
CA THR A 92 8.25 4.76 19.59
C THR A 92 7.56 4.11 20.78
N SER A 93 6.26 3.81 20.68
CA SER A 93 5.46 3.17 21.71
C SER A 93 5.17 1.69 21.44
N ALA A 94 4.86 0.96 22.51
CA ALA A 94 4.40 -0.43 22.45
C ALA A 94 3.09 -0.54 21.66
N ARG A 95 2.93 -1.63 20.89
CA ARG A 95 1.67 -1.89 20.20
C ARG A 95 0.57 -2.32 21.18
N VAL A 96 -0.65 -1.86 20.91
CA VAL A 96 -1.86 -2.48 21.47
C VAL A 96 -2.04 -3.83 20.77
N LEU A 97 -2.14 -4.91 21.55
CA LEU A 97 -2.40 -6.24 21.02
C LEU A 97 -3.78 -6.27 20.38
N ILE A 98 -3.83 -6.76 19.14
CA ILE A 98 -5.08 -6.94 18.41
C ILE A 98 -5.69 -8.26 18.87
N ASP A 99 -7.00 -8.27 19.09
CA ASP A 99 -7.72 -9.50 19.40
C ASP A 99 -7.53 -10.56 18.31
N LYS A 100 -7.44 -11.84 18.70
CA LYS A 100 -7.13 -12.93 17.76
C LYS A 100 -8.20 -13.07 16.67
N ASP A 101 -9.46 -12.86 16.99
CA ASP A 101 -10.56 -12.96 16.03
C ASP A 101 -10.51 -11.80 15.03
N ILE A 102 -10.18 -10.60 15.50
CA ILE A 102 -9.95 -9.42 14.64
C ILE A 102 -8.74 -9.67 13.72
N LEU A 103 -7.63 -10.19 14.25
CA LEU A 103 -6.44 -10.48 13.46
C LEU A 103 -6.73 -11.50 12.36
N ARG A 104 -7.48 -12.56 12.69
CA ARG A 104 -7.90 -13.58 11.73
C ARG A 104 -8.84 -13.00 10.66
N ALA A 105 -9.78 -12.14 11.04
CA ALA A 105 -10.63 -11.44 10.09
C ALA A 105 -9.82 -10.53 9.14
N ASN A 106 -8.82 -9.82 9.67
CA ASN A 106 -7.91 -9.00 8.87
C ASN A 106 -7.07 -9.84 7.90
N GLU A 107 -6.59 -11.00 8.34
CA GLU A 107 -5.82 -11.93 7.50
C GLU A 107 -6.62 -12.39 6.29
N VAL A 108 -7.88 -12.80 6.49
CA VAL A 108 -8.79 -13.20 5.40
C VAL A 108 -8.98 -12.05 4.42
N LYS A 109 -9.34 -10.86 4.92
CA LYS A 109 -9.56 -9.67 4.10
C LYS A 109 -8.32 -9.26 3.29
N ILE A 110 -7.14 -9.29 3.90
CA ILE A 110 -5.89 -8.95 3.21
C ILE A 110 -5.55 -9.99 2.15
N THR A 111 -5.78 -11.28 2.43
CA THR A 111 -5.57 -12.35 1.45
C THR A 111 -6.46 -12.17 0.23
N GLU A 112 -7.76 -11.92 0.43
CA GLU A 112 -8.71 -11.62 -0.64
C GLU A 112 -8.33 -10.36 -1.42
N GLN A 113 -7.91 -9.31 -0.71
CA GLN A 113 -7.46 -8.06 -1.32
C GLN A 113 -6.21 -8.25 -2.19
N LEU A 114 -5.24 -9.05 -1.75
CA LEU A 114 -4.05 -9.41 -2.53
C LEU A 114 -4.41 -10.23 -3.78
N GLN A 115 -5.30 -11.22 -3.64
CA GLN A 115 -5.78 -12.01 -4.78
C GLN A 115 -6.44 -11.12 -5.83
N LYS A 116 -7.33 -10.21 -5.40
CA LYS A 116 -7.98 -9.25 -6.29
C LYS A 116 -6.97 -8.31 -6.95
N LEU A 117 -6.03 -7.75 -6.18
CA LEU A 117 -4.98 -6.85 -6.67
C LEU A 117 -4.20 -7.51 -7.81
N TYR A 118 -3.71 -8.74 -7.60
CA TYR A 118 -2.90 -9.43 -8.59
C TYR A 118 -3.71 -9.91 -9.80
N SER A 119 -4.96 -10.34 -9.60
CA SER A 119 -5.86 -10.65 -10.72
C SER A 119 -6.14 -9.41 -11.59
N ASN A 120 -6.38 -8.26 -10.98
CA ASN A 120 -6.56 -7.00 -11.69
C ASN A 120 -5.26 -6.56 -12.40
N PHE A 121 -4.12 -6.73 -11.74
CA PHE A 121 -2.82 -6.45 -12.34
C PHE A 121 -2.57 -7.34 -13.57
N GLU A 122 -2.89 -8.63 -13.51
CA GLU A 122 -2.76 -9.52 -14.66
C GLU A 122 -3.61 -9.06 -15.85
N LYS A 123 -4.89 -8.73 -15.61
CA LYS A 123 -5.79 -8.17 -16.64
C LYS A 123 -5.28 -6.84 -17.20
N PHE A 124 -4.70 -6.00 -16.35
CA PHE A 124 -4.05 -4.77 -16.79
C PHE A 124 -2.86 -5.07 -17.71
N GLN A 125 -2.05 -6.07 -17.39
CA GLN A 125 -0.90 -6.49 -18.21
C GLN A 125 -1.33 -7.18 -19.52
N ASP A 126 -2.51 -7.82 -19.58
CA ASP A 126 -3.08 -8.32 -20.84
C ASP A 126 -3.28 -7.22 -21.88
N ILE A 127 -3.66 -6.04 -21.43
CA ILE A 127 -3.99 -4.90 -22.29
C ILE A 127 -2.77 -4.02 -22.55
N HIS A 128 -1.99 -3.74 -21.50
CA HIS A 128 -0.90 -2.77 -21.55
C HIS A 128 0.48 -3.41 -21.79
N GLY A 129 0.59 -4.72 -21.63
CA GLY A 129 1.82 -5.50 -21.79
C GLY A 129 2.77 -5.41 -20.60
N GLY A 130 3.49 -6.51 -20.35
CA GLY A 130 4.55 -6.63 -19.35
C GLY A 130 4.55 -7.99 -18.66
N ASN A 131 5.22 -8.10 -17.51
CA ASN A 131 5.47 -9.38 -16.86
C ASN A 131 4.24 -9.90 -16.09
N LYS A 132 4.01 -11.21 -16.15
CA LYS A 132 2.99 -11.93 -15.39
C LYS A 132 3.66 -12.98 -14.50
N PRO A 133 4.03 -12.62 -13.27
CA PRO A 133 4.72 -13.53 -12.37
C PRO A 133 3.82 -14.67 -11.91
N LEU A 134 4.42 -15.81 -11.56
CA LEU A 134 3.75 -16.82 -10.75
C LEU A 134 3.69 -16.33 -9.30
N ILE A 135 2.48 -16.23 -8.76
CA ILE A 135 2.24 -15.68 -7.42
C ILE A 135 1.66 -16.75 -6.51
N GLN A 136 2.29 -16.93 -5.36
CA GLN A 136 1.80 -17.78 -4.29
C GLN A 136 1.56 -16.92 -3.05
N ILE A 137 0.35 -16.92 -2.50
CA ILE A 137 0.05 -16.27 -1.22
C ILE A 137 0.08 -17.34 -0.14
N VAL A 138 0.85 -17.12 0.93
CA VAL A 138 1.01 -18.04 2.06
C VAL A 138 0.85 -17.29 3.39
N ASN A 139 0.60 -18.02 4.47
CA ASN A 139 0.48 -17.46 5.82
C ASN A 139 1.48 -18.12 6.78
N ASN A 140 2.30 -17.33 7.48
CA ASN A 140 3.27 -17.86 8.44
C ASN A 140 2.65 -18.54 9.66
N TYR A 141 1.38 -18.28 9.97
CA TYR A 141 0.67 -19.03 11.01
C TYR A 141 0.69 -20.54 10.74
N SER A 142 0.73 -20.96 9.46
CA SER A 142 0.72 -22.37 9.08
C SER A 142 1.93 -23.17 9.59
N TRP A 143 3.10 -22.54 9.77
CA TRP A 143 4.27 -23.18 10.38
C TRP A 143 4.57 -22.68 11.80
N LEU A 144 4.34 -21.40 12.09
CA LEU A 144 4.67 -20.83 13.41
C LEU A 144 3.80 -21.40 14.53
N LYS A 145 2.55 -21.81 14.25
CA LYS A 145 1.65 -22.40 15.26
C LYS A 145 2.19 -23.71 15.85
N ASP A 146 3.01 -24.44 15.07
CA ASP A 146 3.54 -25.75 15.45
C ASP A 146 4.95 -25.64 16.07
N VAL A 147 5.54 -24.44 16.06
CA VAL A 147 6.83 -24.17 16.71
C VAL A 147 6.61 -23.97 18.21
N THR A 148 6.96 -24.98 19.01
CA THR A 148 6.88 -24.86 20.47
C THR A 148 7.93 -23.90 21.01
N LEU A 149 7.67 -23.29 22.17
CA LEU A 149 8.63 -22.38 22.82
C LEU A 149 9.97 -23.08 23.11
N LEU A 150 9.93 -24.35 23.57
CA LEU A 150 11.14 -25.11 23.87
C LEU A 150 11.93 -25.41 22.60
N ASP A 151 11.26 -25.79 21.51
CA ASP A 151 11.93 -26.02 20.23
C ASP A 151 12.55 -24.74 19.68
N PHE A 152 11.83 -23.62 19.80
CA PHE A 152 12.34 -22.32 19.38
C PHE A 152 13.58 -21.92 20.17
N LEU A 153 13.53 -21.99 21.50
CA LEU A 153 14.67 -21.64 22.36
C LEU A 153 15.86 -22.59 22.14
N ARG A 154 15.62 -23.89 21.92
CA ARG A 154 16.67 -24.88 21.67
C ARG A 154 17.34 -24.69 20.32
N ASN A 155 16.56 -24.44 19.26
CA ASN A 155 17.06 -24.42 17.88
C ASN A 155 17.52 -23.02 17.46
N VAL A 156 16.75 -21.98 17.78
CA VAL A 156 17.05 -20.59 17.40
C VAL A 156 17.90 -19.90 18.46
N GLY A 157 17.65 -20.12 19.75
CA GLY A 157 18.32 -19.44 20.86
C GLY A 157 19.86 -19.41 20.77
N PRO A 158 20.56 -20.56 20.59
CA PRO A 158 22.02 -20.60 20.50
C PRO A 158 22.61 -19.87 19.28
N LYS A 159 21.78 -19.56 18.28
CA LYS A 159 22.19 -18.87 17.05
C LYS A 159 22.00 -17.36 17.15
N VAL A 160 21.39 -16.85 18.21
CA VAL A 160 21.03 -15.43 18.32
C VAL A 160 21.78 -14.79 19.48
N ARG A 161 22.34 -13.60 19.23
CA ARG A 161 23.02 -12.81 20.28
C ARG A 161 22.13 -11.66 20.71
N VAL A 162 21.79 -11.62 21.99
CA VAL A 162 20.93 -10.58 22.59
C VAL A 162 21.49 -9.17 22.32
N ASN A 163 22.81 -8.98 22.46
CA ASN A 163 23.44 -7.68 22.20
C ASN A 163 23.27 -7.20 20.75
N GLU A 164 23.26 -8.12 19.78
CA GLU A 164 23.02 -7.78 18.36
C GLU A 164 21.56 -7.38 18.12
N MET A 165 20.61 -8.03 18.81
CA MET A 165 19.19 -7.69 18.73
C MET A 165 18.91 -6.32 19.34
N LEU A 166 19.53 -5.99 20.49
CA LEU A 166 19.39 -4.69 21.16
C LEU A 166 19.98 -3.54 20.35
N ALA A 167 21.02 -3.81 19.55
CA ALA A 167 21.69 -2.79 18.75
C ALA A 167 20.91 -2.38 17.49
N ARG A 168 19.84 -3.08 17.12
CA ARG A 168 19.05 -2.76 15.92
C ARG A 168 18.24 -1.50 16.10
N ASP A 169 18.12 -0.70 15.05
CA ASP A 169 17.38 0.57 15.07
C ASP A 169 15.90 0.42 15.46
N SER A 170 15.29 -0.75 15.19
CA SER A 170 13.90 -1.06 15.57
C SER A 170 13.69 -1.21 17.09
N VAL A 171 14.76 -1.39 17.87
CA VAL A 171 14.73 -1.59 19.32
C VAL A 171 15.48 -0.49 20.06
N LYS A 172 16.66 -0.08 19.54
CA LYS A 172 17.60 0.84 20.20
C LYS A 172 16.99 2.19 20.60
N ASN A 173 16.05 2.71 19.82
CA ASN A 173 15.49 4.06 20.00
C ASN A 173 14.11 4.06 20.71
N ARG A 174 13.80 3.02 21.49
CA ARG A 174 12.49 2.87 22.15
C ARG A 174 12.62 2.96 23.67
N ASP A 175 11.60 3.55 24.30
CA ASP A 175 11.44 3.60 25.75
C ASP A 175 10.86 2.28 26.27
N GLY A 176 11.66 1.22 26.15
CA GLY A 176 11.28 -0.14 26.52
C GLY A 176 10.66 -0.95 25.39
N VAL A 177 10.88 -2.27 25.44
CA VAL A 177 10.35 -3.26 24.49
C VAL A 177 9.96 -4.50 25.28
N HIS A 178 8.71 -4.95 25.14
CA HIS A 178 8.27 -6.18 25.79
C HIS A 178 8.88 -7.41 25.10
N PHE A 179 9.01 -8.52 25.81
CA PHE A 179 9.66 -9.73 25.27
C PHE A 179 9.05 -10.20 23.94
N GLY A 180 7.72 -10.10 23.77
CA GLY A 180 7.05 -10.43 22.50
C GLY A 180 7.56 -9.57 21.34
N GLU A 181 7.48 -8.25 21.45
CA GLU A 181 8.01 -7.30 20.45
C GLU A 181 9.50 -7.53 20.18
N PHE A 182 10.28 -7.85 21.23
CA PHE A 182 11.70 -8.18 21.08
C PHE A 182 11.93 -9.47 20.28
N ALA A 183 11.10 -10.49 20.50
CA ALA A 183 11.16 -11.77 19.81
C ALA A 183 10.63 -11.71 18.36
N TYR A 184 9.81 -10.71 18.01
CA TYR A 184 9.25 -10.53 16.66
C TYR A 184 10.30 -10.62 15.55
N GLN A 185 11.45 -9.95 15.74
CA GLN A 185 12.54 -9.95 14.76
C GLN A 185 13.09 -11.35 14.46
N LEU A 186 12.95 -12.28 15.40
CA LEU A 186 13.36 -13.68 15.24
C LEU A 186 12.30 -14.48 14.50
N LEU A 187 11.02 -14.20 14.71
CA LEU A 187 9.92 -14.82 13.96
C LEU A 187 10.00 -14.46 12.47
N GLN A 188 10.18 -13.19 12.14
CA GLN A 188 10.37 -12.77 10.74
C GLN A 188 11.65 -13.38 10.12
N SER A 189 12.71 -13.54 10.92
CA SER A 189 13.93 -14.22 10.45
C SER A 189 13.69 -15.72 10.19
N TYR A 190 12.88 -16.35 11.05
CA TYR A 190 12.48 -17.75 10.92
C TYR A 190 11.60 -17.97 9.69
N ASP A 191 10.75 -17.02 9.34
CA ASP A 191 9.97 -17.08 8.09
C ASP A 191 10.88 -17.17 6.86
N PHE A 192 11.96 -16.37 6.80
CA PHE A 192 12.91 -16.48 5.69
C PHE A 192 13.61 -17.84 5.70
N LEU A 193 14.01 -18.34 6.86
CA LEU A 193 14.60 -19.68 6.99
C LEU A 193 13.65 -20.76 6.44
N HIS A 194 12.38 -20.75 6.88
CA HIS A 194 11.37 -21.70 6.45
C HIS A 194 11.14 -21.61 4.93
N LEU A 195 10.87 -20.41 4.40
CA LEU A 195 10.66 -20.19 2.98
C LEU A 195 11.88 -20.59 2.14
N SER A 196 13.10 -20.42 2.66
CA SER A 196 14.32 -20.80 1.96
C SER A 196 14.47 -22.31 1.75
N THR A 197 13.91 -23.11 2.66
CA THR A 197 13.82 -24.57 2.47
C THR A 197 12.80 -24.97 1.41
N ASN A 198 11.91 -24.06 1.03
CA ASN A 198 10.89 -24.22 -0.01
C ASN A 198 11.25 -23.48 -1.33
N GLY A 199 12.53 -23.16 -1.52
CA GLY A 199 13.05 -22.61 -2.78
C GLY A 199 13.06 -21.09 -2.91
N VAL A 200 12.53 -20.35 -1.93
CA VAL A 200 12.66 -18.88 -1.88
C VAL A 200 14.12 -18.51 -1.61
N ASN A 201 14.70 -17.61 -2.40
CA ASN A 201 16.10 -17.21 -2.24
C ASN A 201 16.30 -15.69 -2.22
N ALA A 202 15.24 -14.89 -2.24
CA ALA A 202 15.32 -13.46 -2.03
C ALA A 202 14.16 -12.93 -1.16
N GLN A 203 14.45 -11.96 -0.30
CA GLN A 203 13.43 -11.16 0.37
C GLN A 203 13.44 -9.75 -0.20
N LEU A 204 12.27 -9.25 -0.60
CA LEU A 204 12.06 -7.87 -1.02
C LEU A 204 11.27 -7.11 0.04
N GLY A 205 11.70 -5.89 0.36
CA GLY A 205 10.99 -5.01 1.29
C GLY A 205 11.22 -3.53 1.02
N GLY A 206 10.55 -2.67 1.78
CA GLY A 206 10.90 -1.25 1.83
C GLY A 206 12.25 -1.03 2.50
N ALA A 207 12.86 0.15 2.29
CA ALA A 207 14.12 0.52 2.92
C ALA A 207 14.13 0.39 4.45
N ASP A 208 12.97 0.57 5.09
CA ASP A 208 12.78 0.42 6.53
C ASP A 208 12.78 -1.05 7.02
N GLN A 209 12.74 -2.03 6.12
CA GLN A 209 12.79 -3.46 6.45
C GLN A 209 14.21 -4.06 6.39
N TRP A 210 15.25 -3.26 6.08
CA TRP A 210 16.62 -3.75 5.91
C TRP A 210 17.15 -4.54 7.12
N GLY A 211 16.88 -4.07 8.34
CA GLY A 211 17.32 -4.73 9.58
C GLY A 211 16.71 -6.13 9.75
N ASN A 212 15.43 -6.29 9.41
CA ASN A 212 14.74 -7.57 9.52
C ASN A 212 15.14 -8.53 8.39
N ILE A 213 15.34 -8.01 7.17
CA ILE A 213 15.82 -8.80 6.03
C ILE A 213 17.21 -9.40 6.31
N THR A 214 18.14 -8.57 6.78
CA THR A 214 19.51 -9.02 7.07
C THR A 214 19.57 -10.00 8.25
N ALA A 215 18.65 -9.89 9.20
CA ALA A 215 18.49 -10.85 10.29
C ALA A 215 18.07 -12.23 9.79
N GLY A 216 17.13 -12.30 8.84
CA GLY A 216 16.73 -13.55 8.21
C GLY A 216 17.90 -14.23 7.49
N LEU A 217 18.71 -13.46 6.76
CA LEU A 217 19.91 -14.00 6.09
C LEU A 217 20.95 -14.54 7.06
N ASP A 218 21.19 -13.82 8.16
CA ASP A 218 22.10 -14.27 9.20
C ASP A 218 21.60 -15.57 9.86
N MET A 219 20.29 -15.67 10.11
CA MET A 219 19.67 -16.91 10.60
C MET A 219 19.85 -18.06 9.60
N ILE A 220 19.54 -17.86 8.32
CA ILE A 220 19.75 -18.85 7.25
C ILE A 220 21.19 -19.37 7.24
N LYS A 221 22.17 -18.45 7.30
CA LYS A 221 23.60 -18.79 7.34
C LYS A 221 23.95 -19.62 8.57
N LYS A 222 23.44 -19.23 9.74
CA LYS A 222 23.69 -19.92 11.01
C LYS A 222 23.06 -21.31 11.08
N PHE A 223 21.98 -21.56 10.34
CA PHE A 223 21.37 -22.87 10.17
C PHE A 223 22.01 -23.71 9.05
N GLY A 224 23.06 -23.19 8.40
CA GLY A 224 23.87 -23.97 7.46
C GLY A 224 23.20 -24.19 6.10
N SER A 225 22.27 -23.33 5.70
CA SER A 225 21.66 -23.44 4.37
C SER A 225 22.73 -23.39 3.27
N LYS A 226 22.61 -24.30 2.31
CA LYS A 226 23.50 -24.37 1.14
C LYS A 226 23.10 -23.39 0.04
N ASN A 227 21.88 -22.84 0.10
CA ASN A 227 21.36 -21.93 -0.92
C ASN A 227 21.78 -20.50 -0.60
N ASN A 228 22.34 -19.81 -1.59
CA ASN A 228 22.58 -18.38 -1.47
C ASN A 228 21.24 -17.65 -1.38
N CYS A 229 21.05 -16.88 -0.31
CA CYS A 229 19.87 -16.06 -0.12
C CYS A 229 20.24 -14.58 -0.12
N TYR A 230 19.33 -13.75 -0.62
CA TYR A 230 19.57 -12.33 -0.85
C TYR A 230 18.51 -11.45 -0.19
N GLY A 231 18.93 -10.26 0.22
CA GLY A 231 18.05 -9.20 0.68
C GLY A 231 18.06 -8.07 -0.34
N VAL A 232 16.87 -7.58 -0.68
CA VAL A 232 16.66 -6.51 -1.65
C VAL A 232 15.70 -5.50 -1.04
N THR A 233 16.01 -4.22 -1.12
CA THR A 233 15.08 -3.16 -0.69
C THR A 233 14.79 -2.17 -1.80
N VAL A 234 13.54 -1.73 -1.86
CA VAL A 234 13.10 -0.61 -2.70
C VAL A 234 13.10 0.69 -1.88
N PRO A 235 13.24 1.86 -2.51
CA PRO A 235 13.24 3.13 -1.80
C PRO A 235 11.92 3.38 -1.09
N LEU A 236 12.00 4.03 0.07
CA LEU A 236 10.83 4.54 0.75
C LEU A 236 10.35 5.79 0.00
N LEU A 237 9.09 5.79 -0.43
CA LEU A 237 8.50 6.96 -1.05
C LEU A 237 8.16 8.01 0.02
N THR A 238 8.60 9.25 -0.19
CA THR A 238 8.28 10.39 0.68
C THR A 238 7.70 11.54 -0.14
N THR A 239 6.79 12.29 0.48
CA THR A 239 6.27 13.55 -0.06
C THR A 239 7.35 14.65 -0.02
N PRO A 240 7.16 15.79 -0.72
CA PRO A 240 8.05 16.95 -0.60
C PRO A 240 8.17 17.49 0.84
N SER A 241 7.15 17.27 1.68
CA SER A 241 7.18 17.61 3.11
C SER A 241 7.99 16.63 3.96
N GLY A 242 8.51 15.54 3.38
CA GLY A 242 9.27 14.50 4.08
C GLY A 242 8.42 13.42 4.75
N GLU A 243 7.08 13.46 4.62
CA GLU A 243 6.18 12.45 5.15
C GLU A 243 6.21 11.17 4.30
N LYS A 244 5.96 10.01 4.91
CA LYS A 244 5.84 8.74 4.16
C LYS A 244 4.66 8.81 3.18
N PHE A 245 4.88 8.43 1.94
CA PHE A 245 3.84 8.34 0.92
C PHE A 245 2.71 7.39 1.36
N GLY A 246 1.46 7.80 1.12
CA GLY A 246 0.28 7.06 1.57
C GLY A 246 -0.16 7.37 3.00
N LYS A 247 0.45 8.34 3.68
CA LYS A 247 -0.11 8.98 4.88
C LYS A 247 -0.67 10.36 4.52
N SER A 248 -1.99 10.51 4.53
CA SER A 248 -2.67 11.79 4.33
C SER A 248 -3.11 12.37 5.67
N ALA A 249 -2.60 13.55 6.04
CA ALA A 249 -2.92 14.21 7.32
C ALA A 249 -2.79 13.29 8.56
N GLY A 250 -1.82 12.37 8.53
CA GLY A 250 -1.59 11.39 9.60
C GLY A 250 -2.30 10.04 9.43
N ASN A 251 -3.30 9.93 8.54
CA ASN A 251 -4.06 8.71 8.30
C ASN A 251 -3.57 7.94 7.06
N ALA A 252 -3.60 6.62 7.12
CA ALA A 252 -3.24 5.79 5.96
C ALA A 252 -4.32 5.87 4.86
N VAL A 253 -3.89 5.88 3.60
CA VAL A 253 -4.78 5.73 2.44
C VAL A 253 -4.94 4.24 2.16
N PHE A 254 -6.07 3.67 2.60
CA PHE A 254 -6.33 2.24 2.50
C PHE A 254 -6.74 1.84 1.08
N LEU A 255 -6.52 0.57 0.75
CA LEU A 255 -6.92 -0.02 -0.54
C LEU A 255 -8.35 -0.57 -0.50
N ASP A 256 -8.94 -0.72 0.68
CA ASP A 256 -10.32 -1.15 0.85
C ASP A 256 -11.28 0.02 0.62
N LYS A 257 -12.32 -0.23 -0.18
CA LYS A 257 -13.27 0.80 -0.64
C LYS A 257 -14.14 1.37 0.49
N ASP A 258 -14.36 0.62 1.56
CA ASP A 258 -15.18 1.03 2.69
C ASP A 258 -14.35 1.87 3.68
N MET A 259 -13.01 1.72 3.65
CA MET A 259 -12.08 2.54 4.44
C MET A 259 -11.56 3.77 3.68
N THR A 260 -11.49 3.71 2.36
CA THR A 260 -11.14 4.83 1.49
C THR A 260 -11.95 4.70 0.22
N ALA A 261 -12.92 5.59 0.03
CA ALA A 261 -13.77 5.58 -1.14
C ALA A 261 -12.93 5.57 -2.43
N PRO A 262 -13.30 4.81 -3.47
CA PRO A 262 -12.53 4.71 -4.71
C PRO A 262 -12.21 6.06 -5.35
N PHE A 263 -13.13 7.02 -5.32
CA PHE A 263 -12.88 8.36 -5.83
C PHE A 263 -11.87 9.13 -4.98
N GLN A 264 -11.87 8.94 -3.66
CA GLN A 264 -10.87 9.56 -2.78
C GLN A 264 -9.47 8.98 -3.05
N LEU A 265 -9.37 7.68 -3.29
CA LEU A 265 -8.13 7.03 -3.73
C LEU A 265 -7.69 7.55 -5.11
N TYR A 266 -8.62 7.71 -6.05
CA TYR A 266 -8.35 8.32 -7.34
C TYR A 266 -7.81 9.74 -7.19
N GLN A 267 -8.47 10.58 -6.37
CA GLN A 267 -8.00 11.93 -6.04
C GLN A 267 -6.62 11.93 -5.38
N PHE A 268 -6.29 10.95 -4.55
CA PHE A 268 -4.96 10.83 -3.95
C PHE A 268 -3.88 10.68 -5.04
N PHE A 269 -4.11 9.85 -6.06
CA PHE A 269 -3.17 9.71 -7.18
C PHE A 269 -3.14 10.93 -8.10
N ILE A 270 -4.27 11.63 -8.30
CA ILE A 270 -4.30 12.93 -9.00
C ILE A 270 -3.36 13.94 -8.31
N ASN A 271 -3.34 13.96 -6.98
CA ASN A 271 -2.54 14.91 -6.21
C ASN A 271 -1.11 14.39 -5.92
N THR A 272 -0.67 13.33 -6.59
CA THR A 272 0.65 12.73 -6.36
C THR A 272 1.75 13.53 -7.07
N PRO A 273 2.87 13.87 -6.39
CA PRO A 273 4.01 14.56 -7.00
C PRO A 273 4.57 13.83 -8.23
N ASP A 274 4.97 14.56 -9.27
CA ASP A 274 5.44 13.99 -10.55
C ASP A 274 6.58 12.96 -10.38
N ASN A 275 7.54 13.21 -9.50
CA ASN A 275 8.65 12.27 -9.26
C ASN A 275 8.18 10.90 -8.73
N ILE A 276 7.04 10.84 -8.04
CA ILE A 276 6.39 9.60 -7.58
C ILE A 276 5.56 9.01 -8.70
N VAL A 277 4.86 9.84 -9.49
CA VAL A 277 4.08 9.43 -10.66
C VAL A 277 4.94 8.61 -11.63
N GLN A 278 6.13 9.12 -11.98
CA GLN A 278 7.06 8.44 -12.87
C GLN A 278 7.51 7.07 -12.33
N ARG A 279 7.67 6.93 -11.01
CA ARG A 279 8.05 5.65 -10.37
C ARG A 279 6.93 4.63 -10.47
N PHE A 280 5.67 5.04 -10.30
CA PHE A 280 4.54 4.13 -10.50
C PHE A 280 4.38 3.73 -11.97
N PHE A 281 4.47 4.65 -12.92
CA PHE A 281 4.45 4.26 -14.35
C PHE A 281 5.55 3.28 -14.69
N THR A 282 6.74 3.52 -14.13
CA THR A 282 7.85 2.58 -14.24
C THR A 282 7.43 1.21 -13.70
N LEU A 283 6.88 1.12 -12.48
CA LEU A 283 6.41 -0.14 -11.89
C LEU A 283 5.37 -0.86 -12.75
N LEU A 284 4.46 -0.13 -13.39
CA LEU A 284 3.41 -0.67 -14.24
C LEU A 284 3.88 -1.10 -15.63
N ASN A 285 5.16 -0.91 -15.95
CA ASN A 285 5.74 -1.11 -17.29
C ASN A 285 5.07 -0.28 -18.39
N VAL A 286 4.51 0.87 -18.04
CA VAL A 286 3.97 1.81 -19.02
C VAL A 286 5.15 2.44 -19.77
N ALA A 287 5.15 2.28 -21.09
CA ALA A 287 6.18 2.83 -21.95
C ALA A 287 6.16 4.36 -21.93
N LYS A 288 7.33 5.01 -21.95
CA LYS A 288 7.44 6.46 -21.73
C LYS A 288 6.66 7.28 -22.75
N GLU A 289 6.63 6.82 -23.99
CA GLU A 289 5.88 7.40 -25.11
C GLU A 289 4.35 7.35 -24.92
N LYS A 290 3.85 6.48 -24.03
CA LYS A 290 2.42 6.41 -23.66
C LYS A 290 2.09 7.30 -22.46
N ILE A 291 3.09 7.91 -21.82
CA ILE A 291 2.90 8.82 -20.68
C ILE A 291 2.74 10.23 -21.24
N PRO A 292 1.66 10.95 -20.90
CA PRO A 292 1.49 12.34 -21.29
C PRO A 292 2.63 13.22 -20.78
N GLU A 293 3.07 14.19 -21.59
CA GLU A 293 4.07 15.18 -21.17
C GLU A 293 3.50 16.18 -20.15
N SER A 294 2.19 16.42 -20.19
CA SER A 294 1.50 17.26 -19.20
C SER A 294 1.45 16.55 -17.84
N GLU A 295 1.95 17.20 -16.79
CA GLU A 295 1.90 16.71 -15.42
C GLU A 295 0.47 16.35 -14.98
N THR A 296 -0.50 17.21 -15.28
CA THR A 296 -1.91 16.98 -14.92
C THR A 296 -2.48 15.74 -15.60
N GLU A 297 -2.21 15.56 -16.90
CA GLU A 297 -2.72 14.39 -17.63
C GLU A 297 -1.98 13.11 -17.25
N SER A 298 -0.68 13.20 -16.90
CA SER A 298 0.08 12.04 -16.41
C SER A 298 -0.42 11.59 -15.02
N GLN A 299 -0.71 12.52 -14.11
CA GLN A 299 -1.34 12.25 -12.81
C GLN A 299 -2.72 11.60 -12.97
N LYS A 300 -3.53 12.09 -13.91
CA LYS A 300 -4.84 11.53 -14.21
C LYS A 300 -4.76 10.12 -14.79
N LEU A 301 -3.85 9.90 -15.73
CA LEU A 301 -3.62 8.58 -16.29
C LEU A 301 -3.17 7.60 -15.20
N LEU A 302 -2.26 8.03 -14.32
CA LEU A 302 -1.84 7.23 -13.18
C LEU A 302 -3.01 6.92 -12.23
N ALA A 303 -3.82 7.92 -11.89
CA ALA A 303 -4.98 7.74 -11.01
C ALA A 303 -5.94 6.68 -11.55
N LYS A 304 -6.20 6.70 -12.86
CA LYS A 304 -6.99 5.67 -13.54
C LYS A 304 -6.33 4.30 -13.43
N TYR A 305 -5.06 4.16 -13.79
CA TYR A 305 -4.38 2.85 -13.77
C TYR A 305 -4.24 2.26 -12.37
N MET A 306 -3.94 3.08 -11.36
CA MET A 306 -3.84 2.61 -9.99
C MET A 306 -5.21 2.21 -9.44
N THR A 307 -6.26 3.00 -9.73
CA THR A 307 -7.63 2.64 -9.35
C THR A 307 -8.08 1.34 -10.01
N TRP A 308 -7.67 1.10 -11.26
CA TRP A 308 -7.93 -0.17 -11.95
C TRP A 308 -7.28 -1.32 -11.18
N ILE A 309 -5.97 -1.25 -10.94
CA ILE A 309 -5.24 -2.34 -10.29
C ILE A 309 -5.83 -2.66 -8.91
N ILE A 310 -6.28 -1.63 -8.18
CA ILE A 310 -6.79 -1.79 -6.82
C ILE A 310 -8.26 -2.24 -6.81
N HIS A 311 -9.13 -1.62 -7.61
CA HIS A 311 -10.59 -1.82 -7.52
C HIS A 311 -11.24 -2.47 -8.75
N GLY A 312 -10.57 -2.47 -9.90
CA GLY A 312 -11.03 -2.98 -11.18
C GLY A 312 -11.25 -1.87 -12.22
N GLU A 313 -11.24 -2.25 -13.50
CA GLU A 313 -11.41 -1.34 -14.65
C GLU A 313 -12.69 -0.50 -14.55
N ASP A 314 -13.84 -1.15 -14.35
CA ASP A 314 -15.14 -0.51 -14.15
C ASP A 314 -15.14 0.63 -13.12
N VAL A 315 -14.45 0.42 -11.99
CA VAL A 315 -14.39 1.42 -10.91
C VAL A 315 -13.46 2.56 -11.31
N ALA A 316 -12.36 2.25 -12.00
CA ALA A 316 -11.45 3.27 -12.53
C ALA A 316 -12.11 4.17 -13.57
N ASP A 317 -12.89 3.58 -14.48
CA ASP A 317 -13.65 4.32 -15.48
C ASP A 317 -14.72 5.20 -14.85
N ALA A 318 -15.46 4.67 -13.87
CA ALA A 318 -16.43 5.45 -13.10
C ALA A 318 -15.78 6.64 -12.38
N CYS A 319 -14.63 6.43 -11.74
CA CYS A 319 -13.87 7.51 -11.09
C CYS A 319 -13.35 8.55 -12.10
N ASP A 320 -12.82 8.14 -13.26
CA ASP A 320 -12.35 9.08 -14.30
C ASP A 320 -13.52 9.89 -14.89
N ALA A 321 -14.66 9.25 -15.14
CA ALA A 321 -15.87 9.91 -15.62
C ALA A 321 -16.40 10.93 -14.60
N ALA A 322 -16.50 10.54 -13.32
CA ALA A 322 -16.87 11.44 -12.24
C ALA A 322 -15.87 12.60 -12.11
N TYR A 323 -14.57 12.35 -12.21
CA TYR A 323 -13.54 13.38 -12.14
C TYR A 323 -13.70 14.42 -13.26
N LYS A 324 -13.91 13.96 -14.50
CA LYS A 324 -14.14 14.83 -15.65
C LYS A 324 -15.34 15.74 -15.43
N LEU A 325 -16.49 15.17 -15.08
CA LEU A 325 -17.72 15.93 -14.83
C LEU A 325 -17.55 16.96 -13.71
N LEU A 326 -16.97 16.56 -12.57
CA LEU A 326 -16.77 17.42 -11.40
C LEU A 326 -15.79 18.57 -11.64
N ASN A 327 -14.96 18.49 -12.67
CA ASN A 327 -14.05 19.55 -13.08
C ASN A 327 -14.50 20.26 -14.37
N GLY A 328 -15.75 20.08 -14.79
CA GLY A 328 -16.35 20.79 -15.93
C GLY A 328 -15.93 20.26 -17.30
N PHE A 329 -15.30 19.09 -17.37
CA PHE A 329 -15.01 18.43 -18.63
C PHE A 329 -16.24 17.64 -19.10
N PRO A 330 -16.47 17.54 -20.43
CA PRO A 330 -17.51 16.69 -20.97
C PRO A 330 -17.32 15.22 -20.54
N ALA A 331 -18.31 14.66 -19.87
CA ALA A 331 -18.37 13.25 -19.52
C ALA A 331 -19.84 12.82 -19.38
N ASN A 332 -20.15 11.62 -19.85
CA ASN A 332 -21.43 10.98 -19.57
C ASN A 332 -21.25 10.15 -18.29
N VAL A 333 -22.00 10.49 -17.23
CA VAL A 333 -21.87 9.85 -15.92
C VAL A 333 -23.24 9.45 -15.41
N SER A 334 -23.43 8.16 -15.18
CA SER A 334 -24.64 7.61 -14.60
C SER A 334 -24.65 7.69 -13.07
N ILE A 335 -25.81 7.47 -12.44
CA ILE A 335 -25.89 7.30 -10.98
C ILE A 335 -25.03 6.12 -10.51
N ASN A 336 -25.01 5.04 -11.28
CA ASN A 336 -24.24 3.84 -10.97
C ASN A 336 -22.73 4.10 -10.99
N ASP A 337 -22.25 5.05 -11.81
CA ASP A 337 -20.83 5.43 -11.80
C ASP A 337 -20.47 6.17 -10.51
N PHE A 338 -21.34 7.05 -10.00
CA PHE A 338 -21.11 7.67 -8.69
C PHE A 338 -21.14 6.67 -7.54
N ASP A 339 -21.97 5.63 -7.64
CA ASP A 339 -22.02 4.54 -6.66
C ASP A 339 -20.72 3.71 -6.70
N LYS A 340 -20.28 3.30 -7.90
CA LYS A 340 -18.98 2.62 -8.11
C LYS A 340 -17.80 3.45 -7.61
N ALA A 341 -17.83 4.76 -7.83
CA ALA A 341 -16.81 5.70 -7.35
C ALA A 341 -16.86 5.91 -5.82
N GLY A 342 -17.91 5.42 -5.14
CA GLY A 342 -18.09 5.54 -3.69
C GLY A 342 -18.39 6.96 -3.23
N ILE A 343 -19.00 7.78 -4.09
CA ILE A 343 -19.38 9.16 -3.77
C ILE A 343 -20.88 9.42 -3.85
N LEU A 344 -21.68 8.42 -4.25
CA LEU A 344 -23.13 8.50 -4.19
C LEU A 344 -23.63 8.36 -2.75
N ILE A 345 -24.46 9.30 -2.29
CA ILE A 345 -25.12 9.25 -0.99
C ILE A 345 -26.63 9.33 -1.22
N ARG A 346 -27.36 8.38 -0.64
CA ARG A 346 -28.82 8.43 -0.55
C ARG A 346 -29.22 9.13 0.75
N CYS A 347 -30.08 10.14 0.65
CA CYS A 347 -30.51 10.92 1.80
C CYS A 347 -31.97 11.35 1.72
N ASN A 348 -32.59 11.51 2.89
CA ASN A 348 -33.95 12.04 3.03
C ASN A 348 -33.91 13.56 2.90
N LYS A 349 -34.92 14.18 2.27
CA LYS A 349 -35.00 15.64 2.06
C LYS A 349 -34.89 16.49 3.34
N GLU A 350 -35.23 15.92 4.49
CA GLU A 350 -35.20 16.62 5.79
C GLU A 350 -33.85 16.52 6.52
N GLU A 351 -32.91 15.72 6.01
CA GLU A 351 -31.60 15.56 6.65
C GLU A 351 -30.76 16.84 6.52
N MET A 352 -29.99 17.19 7.54
CA MET A 352 -29.12 18.37 7.48
C MET A 352 -27.84 18.06 6.67
N LEU A 353 -27.47 18.95 5.74
CA LEU A 353 -26.26 18.80 4.93
C LEU A 353 -24.99 18.60 5.78
N SER A 354 -24.90 19.28 6.93
CA SER A 354 -23.77 19.09 7.85
C SER A 354 -23.71 17.68 8.47
N ALA A 355 -24.85 17.03 8.67
CA ALA A 355 -24.91 15.65 9.16
C ALA A 355 -24.53 14.65 8.05
N ILE A 356 -25.00 14.88 6.82
CA ILE A 356 -24.66 14.08 5.65
C ILE A 356 -23.16 14.11 5.39
N ILE A 357 -22.57 15.30 5.34
CA ILE A 357 -21.11 15.43 5.15
C ILE A 357 -20.36 14.76 6.31
N ALA A 358 -20.77 15.00 7.56
CA ALA A 358 -20.08 14.46 8.73
C ALA A 358 -20.00 12.93 8.69
N ARG A 359 -21.12 12.24 8.43
CA ARG A 359 -21.18 10.78 8.40
C ARG A 359 -20.50 10.13 7.20
N ASN A 360 -20.17 10.90 6.15
CA ASN A 360 -19.54 10.40 4.92
C ASN A 360 -18.14 10.98 4.68
N SER A 361 -17.53 11.65 5.67
CA SER A 361 -16.21 12.27 5.50
C SER A 361 -15.28 12.06 6.69
N ASP A 362 -15.64 11.20 7.63
CA ASP A 362 -14.93 10.98 8.90
C ASP A 362 -14.67 12.31 9.63
N MET A 363 -15.68 13.17 9.67
CA MET A 363 -15.60 14.49 10.30
C MET A 363 -16.66 14.63 11.38
N LEU A 364 -16.30 15.29 12.48
CA LEU A 364 -17.30 15.68 13.47
C LEU A 364 -18.20 16.77 12.88
N ARG A 365 -19.48 16.77 13.24
CA ARG A 365 -20.44 17.77 12.77
C ARG A 365 -19.99 19.22 13.03
N ARG A 366 -19.32 19.47 14.16
CA ARG A 366 -18.72 20.77 14.49
C ARG A 366 -17.62 21.21 13.51
N GLU A 367 -16.83 20.26 13.00
CA GLU A 367 -15.76 20.52 12.04
C GLU A 367 -16.35 20.86 10.67
N VAL A 368 -17.38 20.12 10.26
CA VAL A 368 -18.13 20.43 9.03
C VAL A 368 -18.72 21.83 9.09
N ASN A 369 -19.40 22.17 10.20
CA ASN A 369 -19.96 23.51 10.40
C ASN A 369 -18.89 24.61 10.36
N ARG A 370 -17.70 24.36 10.91
CA ARG A 370 -16.56 25.28 10.82
C ARG A 370 -16.09 25.44 9.37
N THR A 371 -16.02 24.35 8.61
CA THR A 371 -15.64 24.38 7.19
C THR A 371 -16.66 25.16 6.34
N ILE A 372 -17.96 24.99 6.62
CA ILE A 372 -19.02 25.77 5.97
C ILE A 372 -18.88 27.27 6.31
N ALA A 373 -18.71 27.61 7.59
CA ALA A 373 -18.50 29.00 8.01
C ALA A 373 -17.25 29.63 7.37
N ALA A 374 -16.22 28.84 7.10
CA ALA A 374 -15.02 29.25 6.38
C ALA A 374 -15.19 29.28 4.84
N LYS A 375 -16.41 29.13 4.32
CA LYS A 375 -16.74 29.03 2.88
C LYS A 375 -15.97 27.93 2.15
N GLY A 376 -15.66 26.84 2.87
CA GLY A 376 -14.92 25.68 2.36
C GLY A 376 -15.80 24.56 1.82
N VAL A 377 -17.12 24.74 1.76
CA VAL A 377 -18.07 23.79 1.15
C VAL A 377 -18.76 24.46 -0.03
N THR A 378 -18.91 23.73 -1.13
CA THR A 378 -19.71 24.17 -2.28
C THR A 378 -20.80 23.17 -2.63
N VAL A 379 -21.95 23.66 -3.04
CA VAL A 379 -23.08 22.90 -3.57
C VAL A 379 -23.29 23.31 -5.02
N ASN A 380 -23.17 22.36 -5.96
CA ASN A 380 -23.17 22.59 -7.42
C ASN A 380 -22.21 23.71 -7.88
N GLY A 381 -21.08 23.85 -7.18
CA GLY A 381 -20.08 24.89 -7.46
C GLY A 381 -20.29 26.21 -6.72
N GLU A 382 -21.44 26.43 -6.09
CA GLU A 382 -21.73 27.63 -5.32
C GLU A 382 -21.30 27.47 -3.85
N ARG A 383 -20.61 28.49 -3.30
CA ARG A 383 -20.16 28.46 -1.89
C ARG A 383 -21.34 28.78 -0.97
N ILE A 384 -21.58 27.89 -0.01
CA ILE A 384 -22.67 28.04 0.96
C ILE A 384 -22.21 28.64 2.28
N SER A 385 -23.15 29.25 3.02
CA SER A 385 -22.92 29.81 4.36
C SER A 385 -23.83 29.17 5.43
N LYS A 386 -23.58 29.49 6.71
CA LYS A 386 -24.17 28.76 7.87
C LYS A 386 -25.71 28.82 7.93
N ASP A 387 -26.33 29.80 7.27
CA ASP A 387 -27.76 30.07 7.36
C ASP A 387 -28.61 29.33 6.30
N GLU A 388 -28.00 28.51 5.44
CA GLU A 388 -28.65 27.85 4.28
C GLU A 388 -28.91 26.33 4.48
N LEU A 389 -28.87 25.84 5.72
CA LEU A 389 -28.38 24.48 6.02
C LEU A 389 -29.43 23.38 6.27
N ILE A 390 -30.56 23.44 5.57
CA ILE A 390 -31.38 22.24 5.26
C ILE A 390 -30.95 21.79 3.85
N LEU A 391 -30.98 20.48 3.56
CA LEU A 391 -30.77 19.97 2.19
C LEU A 391 -31.46 20.86 1.16
N PRO A 392 -30.87 21.02 -0.04
CA PRO A 392 -31.27 22.10 -0.90
C PRO A 392 -32.77 22.06 -1.17
N GLN A 393 -33.39 23.24 -1.06
CA GLN A 393 -34.65 23.51 -1.75
C GLN A 393 -34.49 23.09 -3.22
N HIS A 394 -35.59 22.79 -3.92
CA HIS A 394 -35.59 22.28 -5.30
C HIS A 394 -34.62 22.99 -6.26
N GLU A 395 -34.24 24.24 -5.97
CA GLU A 395 -33.30 25.10 -6.70
C GLU A 395 -31.89 24.53 -6.89
N PHE A 396 -31.32 23.75 -5.97
CA PHE A 396 -29.99 23.13 -6.19
C PHE A 396 -30.07 21.70 -6.72
N VAL A 397 -31.24 21.21 -7.11
CA VAL A 397 -31.36 19.86 -7.67
C VAL A 397 -31.16 19.95 -9.18
N VAL A 398 -30.01 19.47 -9.67
CA VAL A 398 -29.71 19.40 -11.10
C VAL A 398 -29.81 17.94 -11.53
N ASP A 399 -30.74 17.63 -12.43
CA ASP A 399 -31.03 16.27 -12.91
C ASP A 399 -31.25 15.24 -11.76
N GLY A 400 -31.96 15.66 -10.71
CA GLY A 400 -32.23 14.82 -9.54
C GLY A 400 -31.06 14.64 -8.57
N LYS A 401 -29.96 15.38 -8.76
CA LYS A 401 -28.72 15.22 -8.00
C LYS A 401 -28.24 16.55 -7.41
N VAL A 402 -27.41 16.44 -6.37
CA VAL A 402 -26.71 17.57 -5.76
C VAL A 402 -25.24 17.22 -5.60
N ILE A 403 -24.36 18.02 -6.16
CA ILE A 403 -22.92 17.84 -6.05
C ILE A 403 -22.41 18.66 -4.87
N VAL A 404 -21.89 18.00 -3.86
CA VAL A 404 -21.31 18.63 -2.67
C VAL A 404 -19.80 18.43 -2.70
N ARG A 405 -19.04 19.52 -2.65
CA ARG A 405 -17.58 19.49 -2.50
C ARG A 405 -17.20 20.06 -1.15
N VAL A 406 -16.31 19.36 -0.44
CA VAL A 406 -15.77 19.76 0.86
C VAL A 406 -14.27 19.97 0.71
N GLY A 407 -13.82 21.21 0.88
CA GLY A 407 -12.45 21.62 0.62
C GLY A 407 -12.05 21.43 -0.84
N LYS A 408 -10.85 20.89 -1.06
CA LYS A 408 -10.30 20.73 -2.42
C LYS A 408 -10.59 19.37 -3.06
N SER A 409 -10.73 18.30 -2.29
CA SER A 409 -10.63 16.93 -2.82
C SER A 409 -11.77 15.99 -2.39
N LYS A 410 -12.62 16.35 -1.42
CA LYS A 410 -13.75 15.50 -1.02
C LYS A 410 -14.99 15.89 -1.80
N PHE A 411 -15.61 14.93 -2.46
CA PHE A 411 -16.80 15.11 -3.28
C PHE A 411 -17.85 14.07 -2.89
N HIS A 412 -19.10 14.52 -2.88
CA HIS A 412 -20.29 13.70 -2.65
C HIS A 412 -21.35 14.07 -3.67
N VAL A 413 -22.09 13.08 -4.14
CA VAL A 413 -23.25 13.25 -5.02
C VAL A 413 -24.46 12.75 -4.25
N LEU A 414 -25.36 13.66 -3.91
CA LEU A 414 -26.58 13.33 -3.18
C LEU A 414 -27.68 12.97 -4.17
N THR A 415 -28.38 11.88 -3.90
CA THR A 415 -29.65 11.52 -4.53
C THR A 415 -30.72 11.41 -3.46
N PHE A 416 -31.94 11.81 -3.81
CA PHE A 416 -33.08 11.79 -2.90
C PHE A 416 -33.91 10.55 -3.16
N GLU A 417 -34.35 9.90 -2.07
CA GLU A 417 -35.39 8.87 -2.09
C GLU A 417 -36.77 9.49 -1.82
#